data_AF-A0A519C861-F1
#
_entry.id   AF-A0A519C861-F1
#
_cell.length_a   1.000
_cell.length_b   1.000
_cell.length_c   1.000
_cell.angle_alpha   90.00
_cell.angle_beta   90.00
_cell.angle_gamma   90.00
#
_symmetry.space_group_name_H-M   'P 1'
#
loop_
_entity.id
_entity.type
_entity.pdbx_description
1 polymer ?
#
loop_
_entity_poly.entity_id
_entity_poly.type
_entity_poly.pdbx_seq_one_letter_code
_entity_poly.pdbx_strand_id
1 'polypeptide(L)'
;MITVATKIVISSMKKVASKGTSYVSNDGNYQGFVDKTWELLPLPIRLIGKDSLGYNSTMYLLRNTIFGNDDEELVVDEKDENTITQNILSMFK
;
A
#
# COMPACT_ATOMS: atom_id res chain seq x y z
N MET A 1 16.59 1.49 -4.92
CA MET A 1 15.79 1.97 -3.75
C MET A 1 14.30 1.79 -3.97
N ILE A 2 13.74 2.26 -5.10
CA ILE A 2 12.30 2.15 -5.38
C ILE A 2 11.83 0.68 -5.40
N THR A 3 12.61 -0.23 -6.00
CA THR A 3 12.32 -1.68 -5.97
C THR A 3 12.16 -2.25 -4.56
N VAL A 4 12.92 -1.74 -3.57
CA VAL A 4 12.82 -2.18 -2.18
C VAL A 4 11.53 -1.67 -1.55
N ALA A 5 11.17 -0.41 -1.80
CA ALA A 5 9.90 0.16 -1.35
C ALA A 5 8.69 -0.58 -1.93
N THR A 6 8.71 -0.87 -3.22
CA THR A 6 7.67 -1.66 -3.89
C THR A 6 7.49 -3.02 -3.23
N LYS A 7 8.58 -3.76 -2.98
CA LYS A 7 8.52 -5.05 -2.28
C LYS A 7 7.93 -4.94 -0.88
N ILE A 8 8.32 -3.93 -0.11
CA ILE A 8 7.79 -3.67 1.24
C ILE A 8 6.27 -3.41 1.17
N VAL A 9 5.82 -2.59 0.23
CA VAL A 9 4.39 -2.29 0.05
C VAL A 9 3.63 -3.54 -0.35
N ILE A 10 4.11 -4.32 -1.32
CA ILE A 10 3.49 -5.59 -1.73
C ILE A 10 3.36 -6.56 -0.54
N SER A 11 4.45 -6.80 0.19
CA SER A 11 4.42 -7.69 1.36
C SER A 11 3.48 -7.18 2.44
N SER A 12 3.43 -5.86 2.65
CA SER A 12 2.52 -5.25 3.60
C SER A 12 1.06 -5.39 3.17
N MET A 13 0.76 -5.17 1.89
CA MET A 13 -0.57 -5.31 1.30
C MET A 13 -1.10 -6.75 1.43
N LYS A 14 -0.26 -7.76 1.15
CA LYS A 14 -0.60 -9.17 1.41
C LYS A 14 -0.95 -9.43 2.87
N LYS A 15 -0.20 -8.81 3.80
CA LYS A 15 -0.42 -8.95 5.24
C LYS A 15 -1.69 -8.22 5.73
N VAL A 16 -2.08 -7.10 5.12
CA VAL A 16 -3.33 -6.43 5.50
C VAL A 16 -4.53 -7.16 4.93
N ALA A 17 -4.42 -7.70 3.72
CA ALA A 17 -5.43 -8.55 3.09
C ALA A 17 -5.77 -9.77 3.98
N SER A 18 -4.75 -10.41 4.55
CA SER A 18 -4.94 -11.55 5.47
C SER A 18 -5.63 -11.21 6.80
N LYS A 19 -5.86 -9.92 7.10
CA LYS A 19 -6.67 -9.50 8.27
C LYS A 19 -8.17 -9.43 7.97
N GLY A 20 -8.56 -9.62 6.71
CA GLY A 20 -9.94 -9.67 6.27
C GLY A 20 -10.57 -8.31 6.01
N THR A 21 -11.75 -8.35 5.37
CA THR A 21 -12.48 -7.18 4.86
C THR A 21 -12.81 -6.18 5.93
N SER A 22 -13.21 -6.60 7.14
CA SER A 22 -13.53 -5.68 8.24
C SER A 22 -12.34 -4.83 8.70
N TYR A 23 -11.11 -5.34 8.54
CA TYR A 23 -9.90 -4.58 8.85
C TYR A 23 -9.58 -3.60 7.72
N VAL A 24 -9.59 -4.08 6.48
CA VAL A 24 -9.23 -3.29 5.30
C VAL A 24 -10.23 -2.17 5.04
N SER A 25 -11.53 -2.44 5.22
CA SER A 25 -12.60 -1.47 4.96
C SER A 25 -12.72 -0.37 6.03
N ASN A 26 -12.14 -0.59 7.21
CA ASN A 26 -12.14 0.39 8.29
C ASN A 26 -10.96 1.37 8.13
N ASP A 27 -11.27 2.66 7.93
CA ASP A 27 -10.27 3.69 7.66
C ASP A 27 -9.23 3.86 8.77
N GLY A 28 -9.63 3.74 10.04
CA GLY A 28 -8.70 3.87 11.17
C GLY A 28 -7.71 2.69 11.24
N ASN A 29 -8.21 1.47 11.05
CA ASN A 29 -7.39 0.26 10.99
C ASN A 29 -6.44 0.29 9.79
N TYR A 30 -6.94 0.72 8.63
CA TYR A 30 -6.16 0.84 7.41
C TYR A 30 -5.12 1.95 7.52
N GLN A 31 -5.45 3.11 8.11
CA GLN A 31 -4.48 4.18 8.36
C GLN A 31 -3.33 3.69 9.25
N GLY A 32 -3.63 2.96 10.34
CA GLY A 32 -2.59 2.37 11.18
C GLY A 32 -1.74 1.32 10.46
N PHE A 33 -2.27 0.67 9.42
CA PHE A 33 -1.49 -0.15 8.50
C PHE A 33 -0.58 0.71 7.60
N VAL A 34 -1.12 1.76 6.98
CA VAL A 34 -0.38 2.70 6.13
C VAL A 34 0.80 3.31 6.88
N ASP A 35 0.60 3.73 8.13
CA ASP A 35 1.66 4.31 8.96
C ASP A 35 2.78 3.31 9.25
N LYS A 36 2.43 2.07 9.60
CA LYS A 36 3.43 1.01 9.82
C LYS A 36 4.18 0.66 8.54
N THR A 37 3.51 0.60 7.39
CA THR A 37 4.18 0.35 6.11
C THR A 37 5.14 1.49 5.76
N TRP A 38 4.76 2.74 6.04
CA TRP A 38 5.64 3.89 5.86
C TRP A 38 6.93 3.76 6.68
N GLU A 39 6.83 3.40 7.96
CA GLU A 39 7.97 3.22 8.86
C GLU A 39 8.97 2.15 8.38
N LEU A 40 8.49 1.13 7.66
CA LEU A 40 9.32 0.09 7.08
C LEU A 40 10.10 0.55 5.83
N LEU A 41 9.69 1.64 5.18
CA LEU A 41 10.35 2.11 3.97
C LEU A 41 11.81 2.54 4.24
N PRO A 42 12.71 2.40 3.25
CA PRO A 42 14.09 2.87 3.36
C PRO A 42 14.16 4.34 3.78
N LEU A 43 15.12 4.67 4.65
CA LEU A 43 15.28 6.03 5.18
C LEU A 43 15.33 7.11 4.09
N PRO A 44 16.05 6.95 2.95
CA PRO A 44 16.06 7.97 1.89
C PRO A 44 14.68 8.32 1.35
N ILE A 45 13.75 7.35 1.28
CA ILE A 45 12.38 7.59 0.83
C ILE A 45 11.60 8.33 1.92
N ARG A 46 11.76 7.91 3.18
CA ARG A 46 11.10 8.58 4.32
C ARG A 46 11.54 10.04 4.48
N LEU A 47 12.79 10.37 4.14
CA LEU A 47 13.32 11.73 4.18
C LEU A 47 12.70 12.69 3.16
N ILE A 48 12.11 12.19 2.06
CA ILE A 48 11.36 13.02 1.10
C ILE A 48 10.09 13.57 1.74
N GLY A 49 9.53 12.83 2.71
CA GLY A 49 8.32 13.18 3.42
C GLY A 49 7.08 12.50 2.83
N LYS A 50 6.17 12.13 3.74
CA LYS A 50 4.94 11.39 3.42
C LYS A 50 4.01 12.20 2.51
N ASP A 51 3.88 13.49 2.80
CA ASP A 51 3.01 14.42 2.08
C ASP A 51 3.58 14.74 0.69
N SER A 52 4.89 14.99 0.60
CA SER A 52 5.59 15.26 -0.67
C SER A 52 5.42 14.12 -1.68
N LEU A 53 5.38 12.87 -1.20
CA LEU A 53 5.16 11.69 -2.04
C LEU A 53 3.68 11.37 -2.28
N GLY A 54 2.74 12.11 -1.68
CA GLY A 54 1.32 11.77 -1.72
C GLY A 54 1.01 10.38 -1.17
N TYR A 55 1.84 9.85 -0.25
CA TYR A 55 1.88 8.43 0.09
C TYR A 55 0.54 7.91 0.64
N ASN A 56 -0.12 8.69 1.51
CA ASN A 56 -1.44 8.32 2.02
C ASN A 56 -2.45 8.14 0.88
N SER A 57 -2.58 9.14 0.00
CA SER A 57 -3.50 9.10 -1.13
C SER A 57 -3.23 7.89 -2.02
N THR A 58 -1.97 7.59 -2.31
CA THR A 58 -1.56 6.41 -3.07
C THR A 58 -1.98 5.11 -2.39
N MET A 59 -1.79 4.99 -1.07
CA MET A 59 -2.15 3.77 -0.34
C MET A 59 -3.67 3.55 -0.25
N TYR A 60 -4.47 4.61 -0.16
CA TYR A 60 -5.94 4.52 -0.22
C TYR A 60 -6.45 4.23 -1.64
N LEU A 61 -5.80 4.80 -2.68
CA LEU A 61 -6.09 4.43 -4.06
C LEU A 61 -5.84 2.94 -4.29
N LEU A 62 -4.71 2.42 -3.81
CA LEU A 62 -4.37 0.99 -3.88
C LEU A 62 -5.39 0.13 -3.14
N ARG A 63 -5.83 0.56 -1.94
CA ARG A 63 -6.89 -0.12 -1.20
C ARG A 63 -8.13 -0.34 -2.06
N ASN A 64 -8.63 0.75 -2.65
CA ASN A 64 -9.88 0.72 -3.41
C ASN A 64 -9.71 -0.03 -4.73
N THR A 65 -8.54 0.05 -5.34
CA THR A 65 -8.27 -0.62 -6.62
C THR A 65 -8.14 -2.13 -6.45
N ILE A 66 -7.55 -2.59 -5.35
CA ILE A 66 -7.23 -4.00 -5.11
C ILE A 66 -8.32 -4.69 -4.29
N PHE A 67 -8.85 -4.02 -3.27
CA PHE A 67 -9.81 -4.59 -2.31
C PHE A 67 -11.21 -3.96 -2.42
N GLY A 68 -11.48 -3.14 -3.43
CA GLY A 68 -12.76 -2.44 -3.57
C GLY A 68 -13.93 -3.30 -4.09
N ASN A 69 -13.66 -4.53 -4.52
CA ASN A 69 -14.70 -5.47 -4.90
C ASN A 69 -15.08 -6.33 -3.69
N ASP A 70 -16.30 -6.14 -3.19
CA ASP A 70 -16.79 -6.70 -1.91
C ASP A 70 -17.04 -8.23 -1.92
N ASP A 71 -16.87 -8.90 -3.06
CA ASP A 71 -17.33 -10.29 -3.25
C ASP A 71 -16.20 -11.36 -3.30
N GLU A 72 -14.93 -10.96 -3.30
CA GLU A 72 -13.80 -11.91 -3.42
C GLU A 72 -12.91 -11.96 -2.17
N GLU A 73 -12.26 -13.11 -1.98
CA GLU A 73 -11.23 -13.30 -0.96
C GLU A 73 -10.14 -12.24 -1.13
N LEU A 74 -9.81 -11.51 -0.07
CA LEU A 74 -8.79 -10.46 -0.13
C LEU A 74 -7.41 -11.07 -0.38
N VAL A 75 -7.04 -11.16 -1.65
CA VAL A 75 -5.77 -11.68 -2.12
C VAL A 75 -5.11 -10.60 -2.98
N VAL A 76 -3.78 -10.49 -2.87
CA VAL A 76 -2.99 -9.65 -3.77
C VAL A 76 -2.37 -10.58 -4.80
N ASP A 77 -2.88 -10.53 -6.03
CA ASP A 77 -2.40 -11.33 -7.15
C ASP A 77 -1.26 -10.64 -7.92
N GLU A 78 -0.78 -11.26 -9.01
CA GLU A 78 0.30 -10.70 -9.83
C GLU A 78 -0.09 -9.39 -10.54
N LYS A 79 -1.36 -9.24 -10.93
CA LYS A 79 -1.89 -8.02 -11.56
C LYS A 79 -1.91 -6.88 -10.54
N ASP A 80 -2.27 -7.17 -9.31
CA ASP A 80 -2.22 -6.21 -8.20
C ASP A 80 -0.79 -5.80 -7.89
N GLU A 81 0.16 -6.74 -7.89
CA GLU A 81 1.58 -6.42 -7.69
C GLU A 81 2.12 -5.44 -8.76
N ASN A 82 1.73 -5.62 -10.02
CA ASN A 82 2.09 -4.67 -11.07
C ASN A 82 1.42 -3.31 -10.83
N THR A 83 0.14 -3.29 -10.44
CA THR A 83 -0.59 -2.06 -10.10
C THR A 83 0.07 -1.31 -8.95
N ILE A 84 0.46 -2.01 -7.88
CA ILE A 84 1.23 -1.47 -6.76
C ILE A 84 2.55 -0.89 -7.28
N THR A 85 3.27 -1.63 -8.12
CA THR A 85 4.56 -1.21 -8.67
C THR A 85 4.45 0.10 -9.44
N GLN A 86 3.47 0.24 -10.33
CA GLN A 86 3.28 1.46 -11.12
C GLN A 86 2.93 2.66 -10.25
N ASN A 87 2.03 2.49 -9.28
CA ASN A 87 1.63 3.57 -8.37
C ASN A 87 2.79 4.00 -7.45
N ILE A 88 3.61 3.06 -6.97
CA ILE A 88 4.78 3.41 -6.17
C ILE A 88 5.83 4.14 -7.02
N LEU A 89 6.05 3.73 -8.27
CA LEU A 89 6.94 4.43 -9.19
C LEU A 89 6.47 5.85 -9.51
N SER A 90 5.16 6.07 -9.65
CA SER A 90 4.63 7.41 -9.96
C SER A 90 4.80 8.42 -8.83
N MET A 91 4.99 7.99 -7.57
CA MET A 91 5.28 8.92 -6.46
C MET A 91 6.64 9.61 -6.58
N PHE A 92 7.54 9.11 -7.44
CA PHE A 92 8.91 9.62 -7.59
C PHE A 92 9.14 10.31 -8.95
N LYS A 93 8.09 10.58 -9.72
CA LYS A 93 8.14 11.33 -10.97
C LYS A 93 7.75 12.78 -10.70
#